data_AF-X1H938-F1
#
_entry.id   AF-X1H938-F1
#
_cell.length_a   1.000
_cell.length_b   1.000
_cell.length_c   1.000
_cell.angle_alpha   90.00
_cell.angle_beta   90.00
_cell.angle_gamma   90.00
#
_symmetry.space_group_name_H-M   'P 1'
#
loop_
_entity.id
_entity.type
_entity.pdbx_description
1 polymer ?
#
loop_
_entity_poly.entity_id
_entity_poly.type
_entity_poly.pdbx_seq_one_letter_code
_entity_poly.pdbx_strand_id
1 'polypeptide(L)'
;MSNYKLTPEEHNVLNQLSHGAQYRKYFFDKASSFKWFVALQNTGYFEPTENPSPMPADGGGYWIPYWDVLPYLERLSVQHEADDYDEIVSALLKVISDVGGFRNDQGKCIDNHHTWASFATILSNLPTARIDLEILSNVSDWLVSDFGSMMQTSAVVEKLVPSIIRGFPETQSESYQHAVRQL
;
A
#
# COMPACT_ATOMS: atom_id res chain seq x y z
N MET A 1 2.67 -24.57 12.70
CA MET A 1 3.97 -24.44 12.00
C MET A 1 3.72 -23.52 10.81
N SER A 2 4.40 -22.38 10.68
CA SER A 2 4.07 -21.46 9.60
C SER A 2 4.47 -22.08 8.25
N ASN A 3 3.58 -22.02 7.27
CA ASN A 3 3.78 -22.57 5.91
C ASN A 3 4.84 -21.78 5.10
N TYR A 4 5.48 -20.77 5.69
CA TYR A 4 6.32 -19.79 4.99
C TYR A 4 7.80 -19.89 5.33
N LYS A 5 8.28 -21.09 5.66
CA LYS A 5 9.71 -21.31 5.96
C LYS A 5 10.54 -21.18 4.68
N LEU A 6 11.50 -20.26 4.67
CA LEU A 6 12.44 -20.10 3.56
C LEU A 6 13.49 -21.23 3.52
N THR A 7 13.94 -21.60 2.32
CA THR A 7 15.10 -22.49 2.16
C THR A 7 16.41 -21.78 2.51
N PRO A 8 17.55 -22.48 2.68
CA PRO A 8 18.85 -21.84 2.88
C PRO A 8 19.23 -20.86 1.75
N GLU A 9 18.93 -21.21 0.50
CA GLU A 9 19.17 -20.36 -0.67
C GLU A 9 18.31 -19.08 -0.61
N GLU A 10 17.07 -19.21 -0.15
CA GLU A 10 16.15 -18.08 -0.02
C GLU A 10 16.54 -17.13 1.11
N HIS A 11 17.06 -17.66 2.23
CA HIS A 11 17.69 -16.83 3.25
C HIS A 11 18.91 -16.09 2.70
N ASN A 12 19.71 -16.74 1.85
CA ASN A 12 20.84 -16.06 1.21
C ASN A 12 20.36 -14.91 0.31
N VAL A 13 19.29 -15.10 -0.47
CA VAL A 13 18.67 -14.02 -1.25
C VAL A 13 18.23 -12.86 -0.37
N LEU A 14 17.57 -13.14 0.77
CA LEU A 14 17.17 -12.09 1.72
C LEU A 14 18.37 -11.32 2.29
N ASN A 15 19.47 -12.03 2.61
CA ASN A 15 20.70 -11.39 3.09
C ASN A 15 21.36 -10.50 2.03
N GLN A 16 21.16 -10.77 0.73
CA GLN A 16 21.70 -9.89 -0.33
C GLN A 16 21.01 -8.52 -0.37
N LEU A 17 19.80 -8.37 0.20
CA LEU A 17 19.07 -7.09 0.17
C LEU A 17 19.79 -5.97 0.95
N SER A 18 20.63 -6.33 1.92
CA SER A 18 21.46 -5.35 2.66
C SER A 18 22.68 -4.87 1.88
N HIS A 19 23.02 -5.51 0.74
CA HIS A 19 24.24 -5.22 -0.02
C HIS A 19 24.09 -4.06 -1.01
N GLY A 20 22.89 -3.48 -1.15
CA GLY A 20 22.68 -2.25 -1.91
C GLY A 20 21.34 -2.17 -2.64
N ALA A 21 21.02 -0.96 -3.13
CA ALA A 21 19.76 -0.65 -3.79
C ALA A 21 19.53 -1.48 -5.07
N GLN A 22 20.59 -1.86 -5.78
CA GLN A 22 20.50 -2.70 -6.98
C GLN A 22 19.96 -4.11 -6.67
N TYR A 23 20.32 -4.69 -5.53
CA TYR A 23 19.83 -6.00 -5.10
C TYR A 23 18.36 -5.92 -4.69
N ARG A 24 18.00 -4.88 -3.94
CA ARG A 24 16.61 -4.62 -3.56
C ARG A 24 15.72 -4.40 -4.77
N LYS A 25 16.13 -3.55 -5.70
CA LYS A 25 15.42 -3.31 -6.95
C LYS A 25 15.19 -4.62 -7.71
N TYR A 26 16.24 -5.40 -7.96
CA TYR A 26 16.11 -6.67 -8.67
C TYR A 26 15.16 -7.63 -7.95
N PHE A 27 15.26 -7.72 -6.62
CA PHE A 27 14.42 -8.59 -5.82
C PHE A 27 12.94 -8.19 -5.86
N PHE A 28 12.59 -6.93 -5.55
CA PHE A 28 11.20 -6.48 -5.51
C PHE A 28 10.55 -6.41 -6.90
N ASP A 29 11.35 -6.26 -7.96
CA ASP A 29 10.88 -6.41 -9.35
C ASP A 29 10.46 -7.86 -9.68
N LYS A 30 10.94 -8.86 -8.93
CA LYS A 30 10.75 -10.30 -9.25
C LYS A 30 9.96 -11.09 -8.21
N ALA A 31 10.04 -10.75 -6.94
CA ALA A 31 9.39 -11.48 -5.85
C ALA A 31 7.87 -11.48 -6.03
N SER A 32 7.20 -12.61 -5.87
CA SER A 32 5.73 -12.67 -6.02
C SER A 32 5.05 -13.53 -4.96
N SER A 33 5.76 -14.46 -4.34
CA SER A 33 5.18 -15.34 -3.31
C SER A 33 5.00 -14.62 -1.98
N PHE A 34 3.91 -14.93 -1.27
CA PHE A 34 3.59 -14.39 0.05
C PHE A 34 4.60 -14.78 1.14
N LYS A 35 5.35 -15.87 0.97
CA LYS A 35 6.42 -16.24 1.93
C LYS A 35 7.47 -15.15 2.11
N TRP A 36 7.74 -14.38 1.06
CA TRP A 36 8.67 -13.25 1.12
C TRP A 36 8.13 -12.14 2.01
N PHE A 37 6.81 -11.89 1.97
CA PHE A 37 6.16 -10.90 2.82
C PHE A 37 6.46 -11.21 4.29
N VAL A 38 6.24 -12.45 4.71
CA VAL A 38 6.49 -12.88 6.09
C VAL A 38 7.96 -12.67 6.48
N ALA A 39 8.89 -13.00 5.60
CA ALA A 39 10.31 -12.80 5.86
C ALA A 39 10.70 -11.31 5.93
N LEU A 40 10.20 -10.49 5.01
CA LEU A 40 10.45 -9.05 4.92
C LEU A 40 9.83 -8.27 6.09
N GLN A 41 8.65 -8.69 6.55
CA GLN A 41 8.00 -8.14 7.72
C GLN A 41 8.85 -8.38 8.97
N ASN A 42 9.39 -9.59 9.14
CA ASN A 42 10.26 -9.91 10.27
C ASN A 42 11.61 -9.16 10.25
N THR A 43 12.01 -8.62 9.11
CA THR A 43 13.23 -7.81 8.97
C THR A 43 12.96 -6.31 8.91
N GLY A 44 11.70 -5.89 9.07
CA GLY A 44 11.31 -4.48 9.22
C GLY A 44 11.13 -3.70 7.92
N TYR A 45 11.11 -4.34 6.75
CA TYR A 45 10.99 -3.63 5.45
C TYR A 45 9.67 -2.86 5.25
N PHE A 46 8.66 -3.16 6.07
CA PHE A 46 7.34 -2.53 6.00
C PHE A 46 7.07 -1.59 7.18
N GLU A 47 8.07 -1.32 8.02
CA GLU A 47 7.91 -0.37 9.12
C GLU A 47 7.62 1.03 8.56
N PRO A 48 6.77 1.84 9.24
CA PRO A 48 6.47 3.19 8.76
C PRO A 48 7.69 4.09 8.58
N THR A 49 8.74 3.87 9.37
CA THR A 49 10.01 4.60 9.27
C THR A 49 10.81 4.28 8.01
N GLU A 50 10.50 3.16 7.34
CA GLU A 50 11.13 2.79 6.06
C GLU A 50 10.45 3.44 4.85
N ASN A 51 9.26 4.04 5.02
CA ASN A 51 8.64 4.86 3.97
C ASN A 51 9.51 6.12 3.74
N PRO A 52 10.14 6.30 2.57
CA PRO A 52 11.11 7.36 2.38
C PRO A 52 10.48 8.75 2.52
N SER A 53 11.12 9.59 3.32
CA SER A 53 10.76 11.01 3.41
C SER A 53 11.35 11.81 2.23
N PRO A 54 10.71 12.92 1.84
CA PRO A 54 11.32 13.88 0.92
C PRO A 54 12.72 14.28 1.36
N MET A 55 13.66 14.28 0.42
CA MET A 55 15.05 14.63 0.64
C MET A 55 15.40 15.91 -0.11
N PRO A 56 16.24 16.81 0.44
CA PRO A 56 16.76 17.94 -0.31
C PRO A 56 17.51 17.46 -1.56
N ALA A 57 17.27 18.14 -2.68
CA ALA A 57 17.99 17.91 -3.93
C ALA A 57 19.01 19.04 -4.17
N ASP A 58 20.06 18.72 -4.93
CA ASP A 58 21.03 19.71 -5.38
C ASP A 58 20.31 20.84 -6.16
N GLY A 59 20.53 22.09 -5.77
CA GLY A 59 19.89 23.25 -6.40
C GLY A 59 18.64 23.80 -5.70
N GLY A 60 18.35 23.36 -4.46
CA GLY A 60 17.34 24.01 -3.60
C GLY A 60 15.92 23.49 -3.76
N GLY A 61 15.75 22.33 -4.40
CA GLY A 61 14.48 21.60 -4.47
C GLY A 61 14.45 20.41 -3.50
N TYR A 62 13.40 19.57 -3.66
CA TYR A 62 13.28 18.29 -2.99
C TYR A 62 13.11 17.18 -4.01
N TRP A 63 13.66 16.01 -3.69
CA TRP A 63 13.39 14.75 -4.36
C TRP A 63 12.65 13.84 -3.38
N ILE A 64 11.52 13.30 -3.82
CA ILE A 64 10.75 12.28 -3.10
C ILE A 64 11.25 10.89 -3.54
N PRO A 65 11.93 10.11 -2.67
CA PRO A 65 12.46 8.82 -3.07
C PRO A 65 11.35 7.78 -3.26
N TYR A 66 11.55 6.88 -4.23
CA TYR A 66 10.65 5.75 -4.45
C TYR A 66 10.91 4.66 -3.40
N TRP A 67 9.84 4.12 -2.80
CA TRP A 67 9.96 2.99 -1.87
C TRP A 67 10.00 1.67 -2.65
N ASP A 68 11.13 0.96 -2.57
CA ASP A 68 11.43 -0.18 -3.43
C ASP A 68 10.52 -1.41 -3.21
N VAL A 69 9.83 -1.51 -2.08
CA VAL A 69 8.85 -2.57 -1.79
C VAL A 69 7.54 -2.44 -2.57
N LEU A 70 7.20 -1.25 -3.07
CA LEU A 70 5.87 -0.98 -3.66
C LEU A 70 5.50 -1.92 -4.83
N PRO A 71 6.39 -2.22 -5.80
CA PRO A 71 6.07 -3.17 -6.87
C PRO A 71 5.75 -4.57 -6.37
N TYR A 72 6.36 -4.99 -5.24
CA TYR A 72 6.07 -6.27 -4.61
C TYR A 72 4.69 -6.29 -3.95
N LEU A 73 4.36 -5.25 -3.19
CA LEU A 73 3.06 -5.13 -2.53
C LEU A 73 1.91 -5.03 -3.55
N GLU A 74 2.08 -4.24 -4.61
CA GLU A 74 1.11 -4.18 -5.72
C GLU A 74 0.91 -5.54 -6.38
N ARG A 75 1.99 -6.30 -6.60
CA ARG A 75 1.91 -7.64 -7.20
C ARG A 75 1.18 -8.65 -6.31
N LEU A 76 1.28 -8.53 -4.99
CA LEU A 76 0.48 -9.35 -4.08
C LEU A 76 -1.01 -9.00 -4.16
N SER A 77 -1.33 -7.71 -4.30
CA SER A 77 -2.72 -7.23 -4.27
C SER A 77 -3.63 -7.80 -5.37
N VAL A 78 -3.05 -8.27 -6.48
CA VAL A 78 -3.78 -8.82 -7.63
C VAL A 78 -3.90 -10.35 -7.63
N GLN A 79 -3.42 -11.04 -6.58
CA GLN A 79 -3.38 -12.51 -6.51
C GLN A 79 -4.67 -13.12 -5.96
N HIS A 80 -5.82 -12.79 -6.58
CA HIS A 80 -7.15 -13.22 -6.10
C HIS A 80 -7.36 -14.75 -6.04
N GLU A 81 -6.56 -15.51 -6.78
CA GLU A 81 -6.65 -16.98 -6.88
C GLU A 81 -5.62 -17.70 -6.00
N ALA A 82 -4.83 -16.98 -5.20
CA ALA A 82 -3.85 -17.60 -4.31
C ALA A 82 -4.54 -18.31 -3.14
N ASP A 83 -4.01 -19.48 -2.76
CA ASP A 83 -4.48 -20.21 -1.57
C ASP A 83 -4.34 -19.37 -0.28
N ASP A 84 -3.35 -18.48 -0.24
CA ASP A 84 -3.05 -17.57 0.88
C ASP A 84 -3.72 -16.18 0.72
N TYR A 85 -4.76 -16.04 -0.11
CA TYR A 85 -5.31 -14.71 -0.47
C TYR A 85 -5.83 -13.93 0.75
N ASP A 86 -6.47 -14.59 1.72
CA ASP A 86 -6.99 -13.93 2.92
C ASP A 86 -5.86 -13.40 3.82
N GLU A 87 -4.76 -14.14 3.93
CA GLU A 87 -3.55 -13.71 4.63
C GLU A 87 -2.89 -12.54 3.90
N ILE A 88 -2.80 -12.59 2.57
CA ILE A 88 -2.29 -11.49 1.74
C ILE A 88 -3.09 -10.22 1.98
N VAL A 89 -4.43 -10.29 1.89
CA VAL A 89 -5.32 -9.13 2.10
C VAL A 89 -5.10 -8.53 3.49
N SER A 90 -5.09 -9.37 4.53
CA SER A 90 -4.92 -8.93 5.91
C SER A 90 -3.56 -8.27 6.13
N ALA A 91 -2.51 -8.84 5.54
CA ALA A 91 -1.15 -8.35 5.63
C ALA A 91 -0.95 -7.01 4.90
N LEU A 92 -1.51 -6.86 3.70
CA LEU A 92 -1.47 -5.60 2.95
C LEU A 92 -2.24 -4.48 3.67
N LEU A 93 -3.44 -4.76 4.18
CA LEU A 93 -4.22 -3.79 4.95
C LEU A 93 -3.47 -3.34 6.21
N LYS A 94 -2.76 -4.25 6.89
CA LYS A 94 -1.93 -3.91 8.05
C LYS A 94 -0.82 -2.94 7.69
N VAL A 95 -0.07 -3.19 6.62
CA VAL A 95 0.99 -2.28 6.14
C VAL A 95 0.42 -0.91 5.78
N ILE A 96 -0.70 -0.89 5.06
CA ILE A 96 -1.35 0.38 4.67
C ILE A 96 -1.83 1.16 5.89
N SER A 97 -2.42 0.47 6.88
CA SER A 97 -2.86 1.10 8.13
C SER A 97 -1.68 1.64 8.93
N ASP A 98 -0.63 0.85 9.14
CA ASP A 98 0.56 1.25 9.91
C ASP A 98 1.27 2.44 9.27
N VAL A 99 1.55 2.36 7.97
CA VAL A 99 2.31 3.37 7.24
C VAL A 99 1.45 4.61 6.96
N GLY A 100 0.20 4.41 6.57
CA GLY A 100 -0.74 5.50 6.27
C GLY A 100 -1.23 6.26 7.51
N GLY A 101 -1.31 5.57 8.65
CA GLY A 101 -1.64 6.14 9.96
C GLY A 101 -0.45 6.74 10.70
N PHE A 102 0.78 6.47 10.26
CA PHE A 102 1.97 7.00 10.91
C PHE A 102 2.03 8.53 10.82
N ARG A 103 2.44 9.15 11.92
CA ARG A 103 2.70 10.58 12.03
C ARG A 103 4.10 10.76 12.60
N ASN A 104 4.90 11.61 11.96
CA ASN A 104 6.23 11.95 12.44
C ASN A 104 6.16 12.81 13.71
N ASP A 105 7.32 13.22 14.24
CA ASP A 105 7.42 14.05 15.45
C ASP A 105 6.70 15.41 15.36
N GLN A 106 6.35 15.85 14.14
CA GLN A 106 5.58 17.07 13.89
C GLN A 106 4.08 16.82 13.72
N GLY A 107 3.62 15.58 13.90
CA GLY A 107 2.24 15.19 13.69
C GLY A 107 1.83 15.12 12.21
N LYS A 108 2.77 15.16 11.27
CA LYS A 108 2.50 15.10 9.82
C LYS A 108 2.70 13.67 9.29
N CYS A 109 1.86 13.29 8.33
CA CYS A 109 2.08 12.11 7.51
C CYS A 109 3.34 12.28 6.63
N ILE A 110 4.01 11.18 6.29
CA ILE A 110 5.19 11.24 5.40
C ILE A 110 4.74 11.65 4.00
N ASP A 111 5.29 12.72 3.46
CA ASP A 111 4.84 13.27 2.17
C ASP A 111 5.46 12.49 0.98
N ASN A 112 4.98 11.27 0.73
CA ASN A 112 5.47 10.41 -0.36
C ASN A 112 4.34 10.03 -1.33
N HIS A 113 4.22 10.80 -2.41
CA HIS A 113 3.18 10.59 -3.43
C HIS A 113 3.29 9.23 -4.15
N HIS A 114 4.47 8.61 -4.21
CA HIS A 114 4.63 7.26 -4.77
C HIS A 114 3.94 6.22 -3.88
N THR A 115 4.19 6.29 -2.57
CA THR A 115 3.56 5.40 -1.58
C THR A 115 2.05 5.56 -1.60
N TRP A 116 1.54 6.80 -1.60
CA TRP A 116 0.10 7.06 -1.58
C TRP A 116 -0.62 6.60 -2.85
N ALA A 117 -0.03 6.83 -4.02
CA ALA A 117 -0.59 6.32 -5.27
C ALA A 117 -0.58 4.79 -5.34
N SER A 118 0.47 4.16 -4.83
CA SER A 118 0.59 2.71 -4.75
C SER A 118 -0.43 2.12 -3.78
N PHE A 119 -0.60 2.71 -2.59
CA PHE A 119 -1.60 2.27 -1.61
C PHE A 119 -3.03 2.41 -2.13
N ALA A 120 -3.36 3.51 -2.81
CA ALA A 120 -4.64 3.65 -3.47
C ALA A 120 -4.87 2.57 -4.55
N THR A 121 -3.80 2.21 -5.29
CA THR A 121 -3.84 1.11 -6.26
C THR A 121 -4.06 -0.24 -5.58
N ILE A 122 -3.32 -0.54 -4.50
CA ILE A 122 -3.46 -1.79 -3.74
C ILE A 122 -4.88 -1.90 -3.20
N LEU A 123 -5.37 -0.88 -2.49
CA LEU A 123 -6.74 -0.86 -1.95
C LEU A 123 -7.79 -1.09 -3.04
N SER A 124 -7.57 -0.58 -4.27
CA SER A 124 -8.51 -0.78 -5.36
C SER A 124 -8.62 -2.23 -5.86
N ASN A 125 -7.61 -3.05 -5.56
CA ASN A 125 -7.59 -4.48 -5.86
C ASN A 125 -8.13 -5.34 -4.70
N LEU A 126 -8.27 -4.79 -3.49
CA LEU A 126 -8.73 -5.58 -2.33
C LEU A 126 -10.26 -5.63 -2.24
N PRO A 127 -10.83 -6.65 -1.56
CA PRO A 127 -12.27 -6.71 -1.34
C PRO A 127 -12.72 -5.50 -0.51
N THR A 128 -13.61 -4.68 -1.05
CA THR A 128 -14.06 -3.43 -0.41
C THR A 128 -14.63 -3.66 0.98
N ALA A 129 -15.31 -4.79 1.21
CA ALA A 129 -15.84 -5.18 2.51
C ALA A 129 -14.78 -5.37 3.61
N ARG A 130 -13.49 -5.46 3.24
CA ARG A 130 -12.35 -5.59 4.16
C ARG A 130 -11.64 -4.27 4.42
N ILE A 131 -11.95 -3.21 3.69
CA ILE A 131 -11.36 -1.88 3.87
C ILE A 131 -12.20 -1.15 4.92
N ASP A 132 -11.63 -0.95 6.10
CA ASP A 132 -12.31 -0.23 7.17
C ASP A 132 -12.30 1.30 6.96
N LEU A 133 -13.15 1.99 7.73
CA LEU A 133 -13.26 3.44 7.66
C LEU A 133 -12.01 4.17 8.18
N GLU A 134 -11.18 3.53 9.01
CA GLU A 134 -9.96 4.12 9.53
C GLU A 134 -8.91 4.26 8.41
N ILE A 135 -8.73 3.22 7.60
CA ILE A 135 -7.90 3.25 6.39
C ILE A 135 -8.41 4.33 5.43
N LEU A 136 -9.74 4.43 5.22
CA LEU A 136 -10.30 5.46 4.34
C LEU A 136 -10.11 6.87 4.91
N SER A 137 -10.12 7.04 6.23
CA SER A 137 -9.85 8.34 6.85
C SER A 137 -8.43 8.81 6.58
N ASN A 138 -7.44 7.90 6.57
CA ASN A 138 -6.06 8.21 6.24
C ASN A 138 -5.88 8.68 4.79
N VAL A 139 -6.72 8.22 3.84
CA VAL A 139 -6.65 8.66 2.43
C VAL A 139 -6.76 10.18 2.31
N SER A 140 -7.55 10.83 3.16
CA SER A 140 -7.68 12.29 3.13
C SER A 140 -6.37 13.01 3.46
N ASP A 141 -5.59 12.48 4.40
CA ASP A 141 -4.28 13.02 4.78
C ASP A 141 -3.23 12.82 3.68
N TRP A 142 -3.32 11.73 2.90
CA TRP A 142 -2.40 11.44 1.79
C TRP A 142 -2.52 12.44 0.64
N LEU A 143 -3.67 13.10 0.51
CA LEU A 143 -3.93 14.11 -0.51
C LEU A 143 -3.36 15.49 -0.15
N VAL A 144 -2.97 15.70 1.11
CA VAL A 144 -2.33 16.93 1.57
C VAL A 144 -0.81 16.82 1.36
N SER A 145 -0.28 17.58 0.41
CA SER A 145 1.14 17.53 0.05
C SER A 145 1.75 18.92 -0.16
N ASP A 146 2.99 19.08 0.30
CA ASP A 146 3.79 20.29 0.06
C ASP A 146 4.43 20.30 -1.34
N PHE A 147 4.39 19.16 -2.05
CA PHE A 147 5.07 18.93 -3.33
C PHE A 147 4.12 18.68 -4.51
N GLY A 148 2.82 18.78 -4.27
CA GLY A 148 1.75 18.51 -5.25
C GLY A 148 1.19 17.09 -5.14
N SER A 149 -0.12 16.96 -5.39
CA SER A 149 -0.87 15.74 -5.12
C SER A 149 -1.35 14.96 -6.34
N MET A 150 -0.98 15.39 -7.56
CA MET A 150 -1.59 14.88 -8.80
C MET A 150 -1.53 13.35 -8.93
N MET A 151 -0.39 12.73 -8.59
CA MET A 151 -0.20 11.29 -8.77
C MET A 151 -1.10 10.47 -7.84
N GLN A 152 -1.13 10.80 -6.54
CA GLN A 152 -2.00 10.12 -5.59
C GLN A 152 -3.47 10.48 -5.79
N THR A 153 -3.79 11.73 -6.17
CA THR A 153 -5.16 12.13 -6.51
C THR A 153 -5.70 11.34 -7.70
N SER A 154 -4.91 11.18 -8.77
CA SER A 154 -5.29 10.35 -9.93
C SER A 154 -5.51 8.90 -9.52
N ALA A 155 -4.60 8.29 -8.76
CA ALA A 155 -4.77 6.92 -8.29
C ALA A 155 -6.05 6.74 -7.44
N VAL A 156 -6.35 7.69 -6.56
CA VAL A 156 -7.58 7.68 -5.76
C VAL A 156 -8.82 7.78 -6.65
N VAL A 157 -8.87 8.79 -7.54
CA VAL A 157 -10.06 9.08 -8.36
C VAL A 157 -10.29 8.03 -9.44
N GLU A 158 -9.23 7.53 -10.08
CA GLU A 158 -9.35 6.63 -11.23
C GLU A 158 -9.45 5.16 -10.83
N LYS A 159 -8.95 4.78 -9.64
CA LYS A 159 -8.89 3.37 -9.20
C LYS A 159 -9.70 3.12 -7.94
N LEU A 160 -9.35 3.77 -6.83
CA LEU A 160 -9.91 3.48 -5.51
C LEU A 160 -11.38 3.89 -5.40
N VAL A 161 -11.74 5.09 -5.84
CA VAL A 161 -13.13 5.57 -5.78
C VAL A 161 -14.06 4.65 -6.60
N PRO A 162 -13.75 4.31 -7.86
CA PRO A 162 -14.55 3.35 -8.63
C PRO A 162 -14.64 1.96 -7.99
N SER A 163 -13.57 1.45 -7.37
CA SER A 163 -13.61 0.13 -6.72
C SER A 163 -14.53 0.15 -5.51
N ILE A 164 -14.44 1.19 -4.67
CA ILE A 164 -15.32 1.36 -3.50
C ILE A 164 -16.78 1.47 -3.93
N ILE A 165 -17.09 2.29 -4.94
CA ILE A 165 -18.46 2.45 -5.45
C ILE A 165 -19.02 1.12 -5.95
N ARG A 166 -18.25 0.33 -6.70
CA ARG A 166 -18.67 -1.00 -7.17
C ARG A 166 -18.83 -2.02 -6.03
N GLY A 167 -18.04 -1.87 -4.96
CA GLY A 167 -18.07 -2.75 -3.80
C GLY A 167 -19.28 -2.55 -2.89
N PHE A 168 -20.00 -1.44 -3.01
CA PHE A 168 -21.28 -1.25 -2.34
C PHE A 168 -22.38 -2.01 -3.12
N PRO A 169 -23.07 -2.97 -2.49
CA PRO A 169 -24.17 -3.65 -3.17
C PRO A 169 -25.28 -2.66 -3.50
N GLU A 170 -25.81 -2.73 -4.74
CA GLU A 170 -26.96 -1.94 -5.21
C GLU A 170 -28.22 -2.09 -4.33
N THR A 171 -28.24 -3.02 -3.37
CA THR A 171 -29.40 -3.30 -2.51
C THR A 171 -29.67 -2.25 -1.43
N GLN A 172 -28.79 -1.25 -1.22
CA GLN A 172 -29.19 -0.04 -0.50
C GLN A 172 -29.91 0.99 -1.40
N SER A 173 -29.93 0.76 -2.73
CA SER A 173 -30.58 1.66 -3.67
C SER A 173 -32.09 1.61 -3.62
N GLU A 174 -32.76 0.51 -3.23
CA GLU A 174 -34.23 0.55 -3.12
C GLU A 174 -34.71 1.45 -1.98
N SER A 175 -34.03 1.40 -0.83
CA SER A 175 -34.25 2.33 0.29
C SER A 175 -33.98 3.78 -0.12
N TYR A 176 -32.88 4.01 -0.84
CA TYR A 176 -32.47 5.34 -1.28
C TYR A 176 -33.38 5.90 -2.39
N GLN A 177 -33.74 5.09 -3.37
CA GLN A 177 -34.67 5.41 -4.45
C GLN A 177 -36.09 5.62 -3.92
N HIS A 178 -36.50 4.93 -2.85
CA HIS A 178 -37.78 5.17 -2.20
C HIS A 178 -37.79 6.50 -1.43
N ALA A 179 -36.71 6.82 -0.70
CA ALA A 179 -36.57 8.10 0.01
C ALA A 179 -36.55 9.31 -0.94
N VAL A 180 -35.87 9.20 -2.09
CA VAL A 180 -35.81 10.27 -3.10
C VAL A 180 -37.13 10.46 -3.85
N ARG A 181 -37.97 9.41 -3.97
CA ARG A 181 -39.31 9.50 -4.59
C ARG A 181 -40.39 10.03 -3.64
N GLN A 182 -40.08 10.19 -2.35
CA GLN A 182 -41.00 10.74 -1.35
C GLN A 182 -40.69 12.21 -0.99
N LEU A 183 -39.74 12.84 -1.68
CA LEU A 183 -39.45 14.27 -1.66
C LEU A 183 -39.99 14.92 -2.94
#